data_AF-A0A7S3B5H3-F1
#
_entry.id   AF-A0A7S3B5H3-F1
#
_cell.length_a   1.000
_cell.length_b   1.000
_cell.length_c   1.000
_cell.angle_alpha   90.00
_cell.angle_beta   90.00
_cell.angle_gamma   90.00
#
_symmetry.space_group_name_H-M   'P 1'
#
loop_
_entity.id
_entity.type
_entity.pdbx_description
1 polymer ?
#
loop_
_entity_poly.entity_id
_entity_poly.type
_entity_poly.pdbx_seq_one_letter_code
_entity_poly.pdbx_strand_id
1 'polypeptide(L)'
;GKFAALKDNPSNQFFKNFPNAYLYSTPEEFSSHVAHCLAAQPEPLQAEHRHMLTWEAATERFLEAAAPGHGDGRVAPDSLQPAHVRALDGAFAKAHWAMGCSERIRRAAGAMPNSSQLSVEQALDLGVALPEGPDAVVVRPE
;
A
#
# COMPACT_ATOMS: atom_id res chain seq x y z
N GLY A 1 21.47 -16.02 -8.13
CA GLY A 1 20.71 -15.22 -7.16
C GLY A 1 21.31 -13.83 -7.05
N LYS A 2 20.84 -13.03 -6.08
CA LYS A 2 21.48 -11.77 -5.66
C LYS A 2 21.50 -11.74 -4.14
N PHE A 3 22.51 -11.09 -3.56
CA PHE A 3 22.47 -10.71 -2.15
C PHE A 3 21.73 -9.39 -1.98
N ALA A 4 21.15 -9.19 -0.80
CA ALA A 4 20.54 -7.93 -0.39
C ALA A 4 21.14 -7.49 0.96
N ALA A 5 21.87 -6.37 0.98
CA ALA A 5 22.26 -5.72 2.23
C ALA A 5 21.23 -4.63 2.54
N LEU A 6 20.50 -4.77 3.64
CA LEU A 6 19.33 -3.96 3.98
C LEU A 6 19.51 -3.35 5.38
N LYS A 7 19.05 -2.12 5.58
CA LYS A 7 19.04 -1.54 6.93
C LYS A 7 18.01 -2.26 7.81
N ASP A 8 18.33 -2.57 9.07
CA ASP A 8 17.35 -3.13 10.01
C ASP A 8 16.33 -2.04 10.40
N ASN A 9 15.15 -2.15 9.81
CA ASN A 9 14.01 -1.29 10.10
C ASN A 9 12.71 -2.11 9.94
N PRO A 10 11.56 -1.59 10.44
CA PRO A 10 10.29 -2.33 10.39
C PRO A 10 9.86 -2.74 8.98
N SER A 11 10.13 -1.92 7.95
CA SER A 11 9.78 -2.26 6.56
C SER A 11 10.59 -3.41 5.97
N ASN A 12 11.77 -3.70 6.54
CA ASN A 12 12.66 -4.74 6.04
C ASN A 12 12.58 -6.06 6.83
N GLN A 13 11.73 -6.15 7.86
CA GLN A 13 11.63 -7.36 8.70
C GLN A 13 11.30 -8.63 7.89
N PHE A 14 10.49 -8.51 6.84
CA PHE A 14 10.18 -9.60 5.92
C PHE A 14 11.43 -10.31 5.37
N PHE A 15 12.50 -9.54 5.12
CA PHE A 15 13.72 -10.06 4.50
C PHE A 15 14.61 -10.86 5.45
N LYS A 16 14.38 -10.81 6.77
CA LYS A 16 15.16 -11.60 7.76
C LYS A 16 15.06 -13.11 7.53
N ASN A 17 14.00 -13.56 6.85
CA ASN A 17 13.76 -14.98 6.59
C ASN A 17 14.60 -15.54 5.43
N PHE A 18 15.34 -14.71 4.68
CA PHE A 18 16.05 -15.15 3.48
C PHE A 18 17.55 -15.30 3.73
N PRO A 19 18.18 -16.42 3.33
CA PRO A 19 19.61 -16.65 3.58
C PRO A 19 20.54 -15.68 2.83
N ASN A 20 20.05 -15.09 1.73
CA ASN A 20 20.81 -14.13 0.93
C ASN A 20 20.56 -12.66 1.34
N ALA A 21 19.80 -12.41 2.42
CA ALA A 21 19.50 -11.07 2.90
C ALA A 21 20.22 -10.80 4.23
N TYR A 22 21.04 -9.75 4.24
CA TYR A 22 21.82 -9.33 5.39
C TYR A 22 21.30 -8.00 5.91
N LEU A 23 20.88 -7.98 7.18
CA LEU A 23 20.38 -6.77 7.81
C LEU A 23 21.47 -6.13 8.67
N TYR A 24 21.68 -4.82 8.51
CA TYR A 24 22.66 -4.05 9.26
C TYR A 24 22.01 -2.93 10.05
N SER A 25 22.54 -2.65 11.23
CA SER A 25 22.20 -1.49 12.05
C SER A 25 23.31 -0.44 12.05
N THR A 26 24.56 -0.85 11.83
CA THR A 26 25.74 0.04 11.85
C THR A 26 26.41 0.16 10.48
N PRO A 27 27.17 1.24 10.23
CA PRO A 27 27.99 1.38 9.02
C PRO A 27 29.07 0.29 8.87
N GLU A 28 29.60 -0.21 9.98
CA GLU A 28 30.62 -1.26 10.00
C GLU A 28 30.04 -2.60 9.55
N GLU A 29 28.85 -2.96 10.06
CA GLU A 29 28.10 -4.14 9.62
C GLU A 29 27.75 -4.07 8.14
N PHE A 30 27.31 -2.90 7.65
CA PHE A 30 27.05 -2.69 6.23
C PHE A 30 28.30 -2.98 5.40
N SER A 31 29.44 -2.43 5.79
CA SER A 31 30.70 -2.61 5.06
C SER A 31 31.14 -4.08 5.05
N SER A 32 30.99 -4.79 6.18
CA SER A 32 31.27 -6.21 6.30
C SER A 32 30.36 -7.07 5.41
N HIS A 33 29.05 -6.81 5.42
CA HIS A 33 28.10 -7.51 4.57
C HIS A 33 28.33 -7.27 3.09
N VAL A 34 28.62 -6.03 2.68
CA VAL A 34 28.96 -5.72 1.28
C VAL A 34 30.22 -6.44 0.85
N ALA A 35 31.27 -6.45 1.69
CA ALA A 35 32.50 -7.19 1.39
C ALA A 35 32.23 -8.70 1.20
N HIS A 36 31.41 -9.29 2.06
CA HIS A 36 30.98 -10.68 1.91
C HIS A 36 30.18 -10.91 0.61
N CYS A 37 29.21 -10.03 0.31
CA CYS A 37 28.37 -10.13 -0.89
C CYS A 37 29.18 -10.05 -2.19
N LEU A 38 30.29 -9.30 -2.19
CA LEU A 38 31.18 -9.17 -3.34
C LEU A 38 32.13 -10.37 -3.50
N ALA A 39 32.49 -11.03 -2.40
CA ALA A 39 33.42 -12.16 -2.41
C ALA A 39 32.73 -13.53 -2.60
N ALA A 40 31.47 -13.66 -2.16
CA ALA A 40 30.72 -14.90 -2.19
C ALA A 40 29.75 -14.98 -3.38
N GLN A 41 29.21 -16.17 -3.64
CA GLN A 41 28.08 -16.35 -4.54
C GLN A 41 26.80 -16.61 -3.74
N PRO A 42 25.66 -16.00 -4.12
CA PRO A 42 24.40 -16.19 -3.42
C PRO A 42 23.88 -17.60 -3.63
N GLU A 43 23.40 -18.20 -2.55
CA GLU A 43 22.83 -19.54 -2.60
C GLU A 43 21.58 -19.57 -3.48
N PRO A 44 21.33 -20.67 -4.21
CA PRO A 44 20.06 -20.85 -4.91
C PRO A 44 18.89 -20.79 -3.92
N LEU A 45 17.87 -20.01 -4.24
CA LEU A 45 16.68 -19.93 -3.38
C LEU A 45 15.93 -21.26 -3.38
N GLN A 46 15.64 -21.74 -2.17
CA GLN A 46 14.72 -22.85 -1.94
C GLN A 46 13.33 -22.55 -2.54
N ALA A 47 12.54 -23.60 -2.82
CA ALA A 47 11.25 -23.44 -3.49
C ALA A 47 10.28 -22.57 -2.66
N GLU A 48 10.33 -22.73 -1.35
CA GLU A 48 9.56 -22.02 -0.34
C GLU A 48 9.87 -20.51 -0.37
N HIS A 49 11.16 -20.15 -0.30
CA HIS A 49 11.61 -18.76 -0.41
C HIS A 49 11.26 -18.13 -1.77
N ARG A 50 11.33 -18.90 -2.86
CA ARG A 50 10.89 -18.42 -4.18
C ARG A 50 9.39 -18.12 -4.19
N HIS A 51 8.58 -19.00 -3.62
CA HIS A 51 7.15 -18.80 -3.51
C HIS A 51 6.83 -17.55 -2.67
N MET A 52 7.49 -17.33 -1.54
CA MET A 52 7.29 -16.14 -0.70
C MET A 52 7.49 -14.80 -1.44
N LEU A 53 8.34 -14.78 -2.47
CA LEU A 53 8.64 -13.60 -3.30
C LEU A 53 7.71 -13.47 -4.52
N THR A 54 6.77 -14.38 -4.71
CA THR A 54 5.78 -14.30 -5.81
C THR A 54 4.72 -13.24 -5.52
N TRP A 55 4.06 -12.80 -6.59
CA TRP A 55 2.87 -11.96 -6.49
C TRP A 55 1.74 -12.63 -5.70
N GLU A 56 1.52 -13.93 -5.92
CA GLU A 56 0.51 -14.72 -5.23
C GLU A 56 0.70 -14.68 -3.71
N ALA A 57 1.88 -15.04 -3.22
CA ALA A 57 2.18 -15.00 -1.79
C ALA A 57 2.14 -13.57 -1.21
N ALA A 58 2.46 -12.55 -2.02
CA ALA A 58 2.30 -11.15 -1.60
C ALA A 58 0.83 -10.76 -1.46
N THR A 59 -0.04 -11.21 -2.36
CA THR A 59 -1.49 -11.02 -2.28
C THR A 59 -2.08 -11.75 -1.08
N GLU A 60 -1.66 -12.97 -0.79
CA GLU A 60 -2.09 -13.70 0.41
C GLU A 60 -1.77 -12.92 1.69
N ARG A 61 -0.51 -12.47 1.86
CA ARG A 61 -0.12 -11.63 3.00
C ARG A 61 -0.92 -10.32 3.07
N PHE A 62 -1.25 -9.73 1.93
CA PHE A 62 -2.07 -8.52 1.87
C PHE A 62 -3.51 -8.80 2.31
N LEU A 63 -4.11 -9.90 1.85
CA LEU A 63 -5.45 -10.31 2.25
C LEU A 63 -5.50 -10.69 3.73
N GLU A 64 -4.49 -11.38 4.25
CA GLU A 64 -4.34 -11.66 5.68
C GLU A 64 -4.29 -10.37 6.49
N ALA A 65 -3.47 -9.40 6.08
CA ALA A 65 -3.38 -8.11 6.76
C ALA A 65 -4.67 -7.28 6.67
N ALA A 66 -5.42 -7.42 5.58
CA ALA A 66 -6.71 -6.76 5.37
C ALA A 66 -7.89 -7.50 6.05
N ALA A 67 -7.69 -8.76 6.46
CA ALA A 67 -8.74 -9.58 7.05
C ALA A 67 -9.19 -8.98 8.39
N PRO A 68 -10.51 -8.85 8.64
CA PRO A 68 -11.02 -8.36 9.91
C PRO A 68 -10.55 -9.27 11.06
N GLY A 69 -9.78 -8.71 12.00
CA GLY A 69 -9.33 -9.43 13.20
C GLY A 69 -7.94 -10.07 13.14
N HIS A 70 -7.18 -9.94 12.04
CA HIS A 70 -5.82 -10.49 11.93
C HIS A 70 -4.70 -9.52 12.34
N GLY A 71 -5.07 -8.37 12.93
CA GLY A 71 -4.10 -7.51 13.61
C GLY A 71 -3.75 -8.12 14.96
N ASP A 72 -2.51 -8.60 15.13
CA ASP A 72 -1.85 -8.93 16.40
C ASP A 72 -2.30 -8.00 17.53
N GLY A 73 -3.35 -8.37 18.28
CA GLY A 73 -3.86 -7.63 19.44
C GLY A 73 -4.09 -6.12 19.25
N ARG A 74 -3.99 -5.58 18.04
CA ARG A 74 -4.32 -4.20 17.70
C ARG A 74 -5.82 -4.19 17.64
N VAL A 75 -6.39 -4.09 18.85
CA VAL A 75 -7.66 -3.42 19.12
C VAL A 75 -7.86 -2.43 17.99
N ALA A 76 -8.95 -2.57 17.24
CA ALA A 76 -9.30 -1.66 16.15
C ALA A 76 -8.91 -0.25 16.59
N PRO A 77 -8.14 0.54 15.81
CA PRO A 77 -7.58 1.81 16.28
C PRO A 77 -8.63 2.69 16.98
N ASP A 78 -9.89 2.59 16.54
CA ASP A 78 -11.08 3.18 17.17
C ASP A 78 -11.35 2.88 18.66
N SER A 79 -10.74 1.84 19.22
CA SER A 79 -10.95 1.37 20.60
C SER A 79 -9.75 1.59 21.52
N LEU A 80 -8.58 2.00 20.98
CA LEU A 80 -7.44 2.52 21.75
C LEU A 80 -7.35 4.05 21.73
N GLN A 81 -8.00 4.69 20.76
CA GLN A 81 -7.98 6.15 20.67
C GLN A 81 -8.86 6.79 21.76
N PRO A 82 -8.35 7.80 22.49
CA PRO A 82 -9.16 8.62 23.38
C PRO A 82 -10.39 9.17 22.62
N ALA A 83 -11.54 9.25 23.30
CA ALA A 83 -12.80 9.66 22.68
C ALA A 83 -12.73 11.00 21.91
N HIS A 84 -11.83 11.92 22.32
CA HIS A 84 -11.61 13.19 21.63
C HIS A 84 -10.88 13.04 20.29
N VAL A 85 -9.93 12.11 20.17
CA VAL A 85 -9.22 11.83 18.90
C VAL A 85 -10.20 11.23 17.91
N ARG A 86 -10.99 10.24 18.34
CA ARG A 86 -12.04 9.63 17.50
C ARG A 86 -13.10 10.64 17.04
N ALA A 87 -13.50 11.56 17.92
CA ALA A 87 -14.43 12.63 17.55
C ALA A 87 -13.81 13.60 16.52
N LEU A 88 -12.54 13.94 16.68
CA LEU A 88 -11.80 14.78 15.74
C LEU A 88 -11.64 14.10 14.37
N ASP A 89 -11.25 12.82 14.35
CA ASP A 89 -11.15 12.02 13.13
C ASP A 89 -12.51 11.92 12.43
N GLY A 90 -13.60 11.70 13.18
CA GLY A 90 -14.95 11.72 12.64
C GLY A 90 -15.34 13.08 12.04
N ALA A 91 -14.90 14.18 12.65
CA ALA A 91 -15.12 15.53 12.11
C ALA A 91 -14.31 15.76 10.82
N PHE A 92 -13.03 15.36 10.80
CA PHE A 92 -12.20 15.42 9.59
C PHE A 92 -12.75 14.56 8.47
N ALA A 93 -13.21 13.34 8.76
CA ALA A 93 -13.81 12.44 7.78
C ALA A 93 -15.06 13.07 7.15
N LYS A 94 -15.94 13.66 7.96
CA LYS A 94 -17.13 14.39 7.48
C LYS A 94 -16.76 15.60 6.64
N ALA A 95 -15.78 16.40 7.09
CA ALA A 95 -15.29 17.55 6.34
C ALA A 95 -14.68 17.13 5.00
N HIS A 96 -13.85 16.07 4.99
CA HIS A 96 -13.24 15.51 3.80
C HIS A 96 -14.28 15.00 2.81
N TRP A 97 -15.29 14.27 3.29
CA TRP A 97 -16.43 13.84 2.48
C TRP A 97 -17.17 15.04 1.85
N ALA A 98 -17.49 16.05 2.66
CA ALA A 98 -18.18 17.25 2.16
C ALA A 98 -17.35 18.02 1.11
N MET A 99 -16.03 18.09 1.28
CA MET A 99 -15.12 18.67 0.30
C MET A 99 -15.06 17.84 -0.99
N GLY A 100 -15.00 16.51 -0.87
CA GLY A 100 -14.96 15.58 -2.00
C GLY A 100 -16.24 15.54 -2.82
N CYS A 101 -17.40 15.79 -2.19
CA CYS A 101 -18.71 15.84 -2.85
C CYS A 101 -19.05 17.20 -3.46
N SER A 102 -18.23 18.23 -3.23
CA SER A 102 -18.43 19.57 -3.81
C SER A 102 -17.50 19.79 -5.00
N GLU A 103 -18.08 19.79 -6.21
CA GLU A 103 -17.32 20.04 -7.44
C GLU A 103 -16.61 21.40 -7.44
N ARG A 104 -17.22 22.41 -6.79
CA ARG A 104 -16.62 23.74 -6.65
C ARG A 104 -15.34 23.72 -5.83
N ILE A 105 -15.34 22.98 -4.71
CA ILE A 105 -14.18 22.88 -3.82
C ILE A 105 -13.11 22.01 -4.47
N ARG A 106 -13.49 20.86 -5.06
CA ARG A 106 -12.57 20.01 -5.83
C ARG A 106 -11.81 20.80 -6.89
N ARG A 107 -12.51 21.60 -7.70
CA ARG A 107 -11.88 22.41 -8.75
C ARG A 107 -10.98 23.50 -8.18
N ALA A 108 -11.38 24.15 -7.09
CA ALA A 108 -10.54 25.14 -6.41
C ALA A 108 -9.25 24.52 -5.82
N ALA A 109 -9.29 23.25 -5.41
CA ALA A 109 -8.14 22.48 -4.96
C ALA A 109 -7.29 21.89 -6.11
N GLY A 110 -7.62 22.18 -7.37
CA GLY A 110 -6.85 21.76 -8.55
C GLY A 110 -7.36 20.50 -9.25
N ALA A 111 -8.50 19.93 -8.85
CA ALA A 111 -9.10 18.82 -9.58
C ALA A 111 -9.64 19.27 -10.95
N MET A 112 -9.46 18.43 -11.98
CA MET A 112 -10.03 18.69 -13.30
C MET A 112 -11.57 18.60 -13.28
N PRO A 113 -12.29 19.32 -14.15
CA PRO A 113 -13.75 19.25 -14.23
C PRO A 113 -14.20 17.82 -14.54
N ASN A 114 -15.30 17.36 -13.93
CA ASN A 114 -15.89 16.02 -14.16
C ASN A 114 -14.98 14.83 -13.81
N SER A 115 -13.81 15.04 -13.24
CA SER A 115 -12.93 13.97 -12.74
C SER A 115 -13.47 13.26 -11.50
N SER A 116 -14.67 13.64 -11.02
CA SER A 116 -15.40 12.96 -9.95
C SER A 116 -16.16 11.75 -10.46
N GLN A 117 -16.45 11.71 -11.77
CA GLN A 117 -17.09 10.60 -12.44
C GLN A 117 -16.06 9.85 -13.27
N LEU A 118 -16.20 8.53 -13.34
CA LEU A 118 -15.42 7.70 -14.25
C LEU A 118 -15.85 8.00 -15.69
N SER A 119 -14.90 8.05 -16.62
CA SER A 119 -15.24 8.03 -18.04
C SER A 119 -15.88 6.69 -18.42
N VAL A 120 -16.59 6.65 -19.54
CA VAL A 120 -17.17 5.41 -20.07
C VAL A 120 -16.08 4.35 -20.29
N GLU A 121 -14.94 4.74 -20.83
CA GLU A 121 -13.79 3.83 -21.03
C GLU A 121 -13.24 3.31 -19.70
N GLN A 122 -13.06 4.18 -18.70
CA GLN A 122 -12.57 3.78 -17.39
C GLN A 122 -13.55 2.85 -16.66
N ALA A 123 -14.84 3.10 -16.78
CA ALA A 123 -15.88 2.24 -16.20
C ALA A 123 -15.92 0.86 -16.88
N LEU A 124 -15.77 0.81 -18.21
CA LEU A 124 -15.69 -0.43 -18.98
C LEU A 124 -14.42 -1.22 -18.64
N ASP A 125 -13.26 -0.57 -18.56
CA ASP A 125 -11.98 -1.20 -18.20
C ASP A 125 -12.00 -1.79 -16.78
N LEU A 126 -12.68 -1.10 -15.86
CA LEU A 126 -12.84 -1.56 -14.47
C LEU A 126 -14.02 -2.52 -14.28
N GLY A 127 -14.81 -2.79 -15.34
CA GLY A 127 -16.00 -3.65 -15.28
C GLY A 127 -17.11 -3.14 -14.35
N VAL A 128 -17.16 -1.83 -14.10
CA VAL A 128 -18.16 -1.19 -13.22
C VAL A 128 -19.37 -0.74 -14.04
N ALA A 129 -20.56 -0.79 -13.45
CA ALA A 129 -21.76 -0.30 -14.09
C ALA A 129 -21.61 1.18 -14.49
N LEU A 130 -22.02 1.51 -15.71
CA LEU A 130 -22.01 2.90 -16.18
C LEU A 130 -22.94 3.75 -15.29
N PRO A 131 -22.58 5.00 -15.02
CA PRO A 131 -23.44 5.89 -14.24
C PRO A 131 -24.76 6.12 -14.99
N GLU A 132 -25.87 5.65 -14.42
CA GLU A 132 -27.22 5.91 -14.95
C GLU A 132 -27.81 7.15 -14.27
N GLY A 133 -27.93 8.26 -15.02
CA GLY A 133 -28.56 9.48 -14.52
C GLY A 133 -28.46 10.66 -15.49
N PRO A 134 -29.29 11.71 -15.31
CA PRO A 134 -29.36 12.88 -16.19
C PRO A 134 -28.07 13.72 -16.22
N ASP A 135 -27.15 13.50 -15.26
CA ASP A 135 -25.83 14.14 -15.16
C ASP A 135 -24.67 13.28 -15.66
N ALA A 136 -24.96 12.15 -16.34
CA ALA A 136 -23.95 11.31 -16.96
C ALA A 136 -23.34 12.05 -18.16
N VAL A 137 -22.31 12.84 -17.90
CA VAL A 137 -21.56 13.51 -18.97
C VAL A 137 -20.66 12.47 -19.62
N VAL A 138 -21.08 11.96 -20.77
CA VAL A 138 -20.21 11.22 -21.69
C VAL A 138 -19.16 12.20 -22.19
N VAL A 139 -18.04 12.32 -21.47
CA VAL A 139 -16.88 13.06 -21.95
C VAL A 139 -16.28 12.25 -23.09
N ARG A 140 -16.61 12.62 -24.33
CA ARG A 140 -15.92 12.10 -25.51
C ARG A 140 -14.55 12.78 -25.59
N PRO A 141 -13.47 12.03 -25.86
CA PRO A 141 -12.19 12.65 -26.16
C PRO A 141 -12.32 13.49 -27.44
N GLU A 142 -11.72 14.69 -27.43
CA GLU A 142 -11.51 15.49 -28.65
C GLU A 142 -10.36 14.91 -29.50
#